data_AF-A0A564YX76-F1
#
_entry.id   AF-A0A564YX76-F1
#
_cell.length_a   1.000
_cell.length_b   1.000
_cell.length_c   1.000
_cell.angle_alpha   90.00
_cell.angle_beta   90.00
_cell.angle_gamma   90.00
#
_symmetry.space_group_name_H-M   'P 1'
#
loop_
_entity.id
_entity.type
_entity.pdbx_description
1 polymer ?
#
loop_
_entity_poly.entity_id
_entity_poly.type
_entity_poly.pdbx_seq_one_letter_code
_entity_poly.pdbx_strand_id
1 'polypeptide(L)'
;LKLQSYKTVSVRVVSKEDVILDLVEINFRDQYFGRRDLMELSNIITNTIVQRNAMIEFGVMRGYVGELWRKGELTSCGYISDRTKVVFRSSSAVYHIFIQMSREMWNFDEF
;
A
#
# COMPACT_ATOMS: atom_id res chain seq x y z
N LEU A 1 8.83 13.67 9.14
CA LEU A 1 9.07 14.92 9.89
C LEU A 1 9.30 14.57 11.34
N LYS A 2 10.51 14.78 11.87
CA LYS A 2 10.81 14.55 13.29
C LYS A 2 10.67 15.89 14.00
N LEU A 3 9.61 16.07 14.78
CA LEU A 3 9.40 17.29 15.56
C LEU A 3 10.40 17.33 16.72
N GLN A 4 11.00 18.49 16.96
CA GLN A 4 11.92 18.65 18.09
C GLN A 4 11.13 18.80 19.38
N SER A 5 11.62 18.14 20.45
CA SER A 5 11.01 18.24 21.77
C SER A 5 10.96 19.70 22.23
N TYR A 6 9.87 20.10 22.86
CA TYR A 6 9.64 21.45 23.42
C TYR A 6 9.59 22.61 22.42
N LYS A 7 9.42 22.36 21.11
CA LYS A 7 9.12 23.42 20.13
C LYS A 7 7.62 23.63 19.96
N THR A 8 7.21 24.89 19.86
CA THR A 8 5.84 25.27 19.50
C THR A 8 5.54 24.80 18.08
N VAL A 9 4.42 24.08 17.91
CA VAL A 9 3.94 23.58 16.63
C VAL A 9 2.55 24.13 16.37
N SER A 10 2.25 24.48 15.11
CA SER A 10 0.90 24.81 14.68
C SER A 10 0.19 23.53 14.24
N VAL A 11 -0.95 23.24 14.86
CA VAL A 11 -1.80 22.10 14.49
C VAL A 11 -3.01 22.63 13.76
N ARG A 12 -3.30 22.06 12.59
CA ARG A 12 -4.50 22.34 11.83
C ARG A 12 -5.39 21.11 11.84
N VAL A 13 -6.62 21.27 12.30
CA VAL A 13 -7.65 20.25 12.16
C VAL A 13 -8.10 20.22 10.70
N VAL A 14 -8.13 19.03 10.12
CA VAL A 14 -8.57 18.78 8.74
C VAL A 14 -9.75 17.82 8.79
N SER A 15 -10.77 18.04 7.96
CA SER A 15 -11.91 17.12 7.85
C SER A 15 -11.44 15.77 7.31
N LYS A 16 -12.01 14.68 7.81
CA LYS A 16 -11.69 13.33 7.33
C LYS A 16 -12.04 13.16 5.85
N GLU A 17 -13.13 13.78 5.41
CA GLU A 17 -13.61 13.76 4.02
C GLU A 17 -12.58 14.32 3.04
N ASP A 18 -11.84 15.34 3.50
CA ASP A 18 -10.77 16.00 2.75
C ASP A 18 -9.47 15.21 2.72
N VAL A 19 -9.40 14.01 3.29
CA VAL A 19 -8.21 13.16 3.28
C VAL A 19 -8.51 11.69 3.00
N ILE A 20 -9.73 11.36 2.57
CA ILE A 20 -10.10 9.99 2.17
C ILE A 20 -9.21 9.54 1.02
N LEU A 21 -8.67 8.33 1.14
CA LEU A 21 -7.90 7.64 0.13
C LEU A 21 -8.81 6.88 -0.83
N ASP A 22 -8.46 6.85 -2.11
CA ASP A 22 -9.14 5.98 -3.08
C ASP A 22 -8.54 4.57 -3.05
N LEU A 23 -7.22 4.49 -2.88
CA LEU A 23 -6.49 3.23 -2.81
C LEU A 23 -5.33 3.33 -1.82
N VAL A 24 -5.16 2.27 -1.03
CA VAL A 24 -4.00 2.07 -0.16
C VAL A 24 -3.35 0.74 -0.48
N GLU A 25 -2.04 0.77 -0.66
CA GLU A 25 -1.24 -0.42 -0.82
C GLU A 25 -0.57 -0.82 0.50
N ILE A 26 -0.60 -2.11 0.81
CA ILE A 26 0.09 -2.70 1.96
C ILE A 26 1.00 -3.80 1.46
N ASN A 27 2.27 -3.71 1.83
CA ASN A 27 3.32 -4.64 1.44
C ASN A 27 3.67 -5.57 2.60
N PHE A 28 3.71 -6.87 2.31
CA PHE A 28 4.20 -7.89 3.24
C PHE A 28 5.46 -8.54 2.72
N ARG A 29 6.33 -8.92 3.65
CA ARG A 29 7.59 -9.59 3.39
C ARG A 29 7.74 -10.80 4.30
N ASP A 30 8.18 -11.92 3.72
CA ASP A 30 8.59 -13.16 4.39
C ASP A 30 7.51 -13.76 5.31
N GLN A 31 6.24 -13.51 5.01
CA GLN A 31 5.07 -13.99 5.76
C GLN A 31 4.01 -14.50 4.78
N TYR A 32 3.33 -15.58 5.14
CA TYR A 32 2.21 -16.14 4.37
C TYR A 32 0.89 -15.82 5.05
N PHE A 33 -0.02 -15.19 4.32
CA PHE A 33 -1.38 -14.86 4.77
C PHE A 33 -2.39 -15.34 3.74
N GLY A 34 -3.48 -15.95 4.22
CA GLY A 34 -4.61 -16.32 3.38
C GLY A 34 -5.48 -15.10 3.06
N ARG A 35 -6.35 -15.22 2.05
CA ARG A 35 -7.32 -14.16 1.70
C ARG A 35 -8.24 -13.78 2.84
N ARG A 36 -8.61 -14.74 3.70
CA ARG A 36 -9.42 -14.50 4.89
C ARG A 36 -8.72 -13.52 5.83
N ASP A 37 -7.45 -13.77 6.11
CA ASP A 37 -6.68 -12.95 7.05
C ASP A 37 -6.46 -11.53 6.49
N LEU A 38 -6.22 -11.42 5.18
CA LEU A 38 -6.13 -10.12 4.49
C LEU A 38 -7.46 -9.36 4.51
N MET A 39 -8.59 -10.06 4.37
CA MET A 39 -9.92 -9.44 4.48
C MET A 39 -10.17 -8.92 5.90
N GLU A 40 -9.83 -9.71 6.91
CA GLU A 40 -9.92 -9.29 8.31
C GLU A 40 -9.04 -8.07 8.59
N LEU A 41 -7.80 -8.09 8.11
CA LEU A 41 -6.91 -6.94 8.19
C LEU A 41 -7.50 -5.68 7.53
N SER A 42 -8.13 -5.82 6.36
CA SER A 42 -8.79 -4.69 5.69
C SER A 42 -9.92 -4.07 6.52
N ASN A 43 -10.67 -4.89 7.27
CA ASN A 43 -11.70 -4.42 8.18
C ASN A 43 -11.10 -3.71 9.40
N ILE A 44 -9.99 -4.24 9.94
CA ILE A 44 -9.32 -3.65 11.12
C ILE A 44 -8.72 -2.28 10.80
N ILE A 45 -8.11 -2.10 9.63
CA ILE A 45 -7.52 -0.81 9.22
C ILE A 45 -8.55 0.22 8.77
N THR A 46 -9.79 -0.19 8.49
CA THR A 46 -10.86 0.73 8.12
C THR A 46 -11.10 1.72 9.26
N ASN A 47 -11.32 2.99 8.91
CA ASN A 47 -11.46 4.13 9.83
C ASN A 47 -10.17 4.57 10.55
N THR A 48 -8.99 4.23 10.02
CA THR A 48 -7.70 4.67 10.56
C THR A 48 -6.98 5.66 9.63
N ILE A 49 -6.00 6.39 10.17
CA ILE A 49 -5.10 7.25 9.39
C ILE A 49 -3.80 6.49 9.18
N VAL A 50 -3.30 6.51 7.95
CA VAL A 50 -2.06 5.86 7.56
C VAL A 50 -1.11 6.84 6.90
N GLN A 51 0.18 6.55 7.04
CA GLN A 51 1.27 7.29 6.42
C GLN A 51 2.10 6.34 5.58
N ARG A 52 2.57 6.81 4.41
CA ARG A 52 3.48 6.08 3.54
C ARG A 52 4.72 5.61 4.30
N ASN A 53 5.14 4.38 4.06
CA ASN A 53 6.27 3.70 4.71
C ASN A 53 6.11 3.53 6.23
N ALA A 54 4.92 3.73 6.79
CA ALA A 54 4.65 3.36 8.17
C ALA A 54 4.60 1.83 8.29
N MET A 55 5.20 1.31 9.36
CA MET A 55 5.03 -0.08 9.74
C MET A 55 3.63 -0.26 10.34
N ILE A 56 2.94 -1.31 9.91
CA ILE A 56 1.66 -1.74 10.41
C ILE A 56 1.86 -3.07 11.13
N GLU A 57 1.44 -3.14 12.39
CA GLU A 57 1.50 -4.35 13.21
C GLU A 57 0.10 -4.71 13.70
N PHE A 58 -0.37 -5.91 13.37
CA PHE A 58 -1.64 -6.47 13.86
C PHE A 58 -1.42 -7.90 14.33
N GLY A 59 -1.26 -8.07 15.64
CA GLY A 59 -0.92 -9.37 16.22
C GLY A 59 0.41 -9.89 15.64
N VAL A 60 0.35 -10.99 14.89
CA VAL A 60 1.52 -11.60 14.24
C VAL A 60 1.82 -10.98 12.87
N MET A 61 0.87 -10.25 12.29
CA MET A 61 1.03 -9.64 10.96
C MET A 61 1.88 -8.39 11.02
N ARG A 62 2.96 -8.38 10.24
CA ARG A 62 3.77 -7.18 10.03
C ARG A 62 3.83 -6.83 8.56
N GLY A 63 3.46 -5.60 8.23
CA GLY A 63 3.53 -5.07 6.88
C GLY A 63 3.94 -3.60 6.89
N TYR A 64 4.15 -3.05 5.71
CA TYR A 64 4.43 -1.64 5.54
C TYR A 64 3.41 -1.01 4.59
N VAL A 65 3.03 0.22 4.88
CA VAL A 65 2.22 1.03 3.95
C VAL A 65 3.07 1.35 2.73
N GLY A 66 2.62 0.89 1.57
CA GLY A 66 3.18 1.22 0.27
C GLY A 66 2.62 2.53 -0.25
N GLU A 67 2.16 2.52 -1.49
CA GLU A 67 1.58 3.70 -2.13
C GLU A 67 0.20 4.06 -1.57
N LEU A 68 -0.03 5.36 -1.43
CA LEU A 68 -1.30 5.94 -1.04
C LEU A 68 -1.78 6.80 -2.19
N TRP A 69 -2.97 6.49 -2.71
CA TRP A 69 -3.54 7.15 -3.88
C TRP A 69 -4.81 7.89 -3.49
N ARG A 70 -4.89 9.14 -3.96
CA ARG A 70 -6.05 10.01 -3.79
C ARG A 70 -6.21 10.88 -5.02
N LYS A 71 -7.39 10.87 -5.62
CA LYS A 71 -7.77 11.57 -6.85
C LYS A 71 -6.76 11.37 -7.99
N GLY A 72 -6.18 10.18 -8.08
CA GLY A 72 -5.16 9.84 -9.08
C GLY A 72 -3.76 10.37 -8.77
N GLU A 73 -3.54 10.97 -7.59
CA GLU A 73 -2.24 11.46 -7.15
C GLU A 73 -1.71 10.68 -5.95
N LEU A 74 -0.39 10.61 -5.85
CA LEU A 74 0.33 9.98 -4.77
C LEU A 74 0.40 10.91 -3.54
N THR A 75 -0.16 10.49 -2.40
CA THR A 75 -0.12 11.26 -1.14
C THR A 75 0.80 10.64 -0.10
N SER A 76 1.31 11.45 0.84
CA SER A 76 2.17 10.98 1.93
C SER A 76 1.39 10.39 3.11
N CYS A 77 0.15 10.84 3.32
CA CYS A 77 -0.76 10.35 4.34
C CYS A 77 -2.22 10.43 3.85
N GLY A 78 -3.10 9.71 4.54
CA GLY A 78 -4.53 9.79 4.28
C GLY A 78 -5.36 8.93 5.24
N TYR A 79 -6.66 9.04 5.10
CA TYR A 79 -7.65 8.34 5.90
C TYR A 79 -8.25 7.18 5.10
N ILE A 80 -8.30 6.00 5.71
CA ILE A 80 -8.92 4.81 5.15
C ILE A 80 -10.40 4.84 5.55
N SER A 81 -11.29 4.99 4.58
CA SER A 81 -12.73 4.83 4.77
C SER A 81 -13.20 3.48 4.20
N ASP A 82 -14.46 3.14 4.46
CA ASP A 82 -15.23 2.08 3.81
C ASP A 82 -15.17 2.07 2.26
N ARG A 83 -14.87 3.21 1.63
CA ARG A 83 -14.77 3.37 0.17
C ARG A 83 -13.33 3.20 -0.35
N THR A 84 -12.35 3.20 0.55
CA THR A 84 -10.94 3.06 0.18
C THR A 84 -10.65 1.62 -0.24
N LYS A 85 -10.07 1.43 -1.41
CA LYS A 85 -9.65 0.12 -1.89
C LYS A 85 -8.32 -0.27 -1.27
N VAL A 86 -8.29 -1.38 -0.54
CA VAL A 86 -7.05 -1.92 0.04
C VAL A 86 -6.44 -2.94 -0.92
N VAL A 87 -5.20 -2.69 -1.33
CA VAL A 87 -4.42 -3.59 -2.20
C VAL A 87 -3.27 -4.18 -1.40
N PHE A 88 -3.22 -5.49 -1.37
CA PHE A 88 -2.15 -6.22 -0.70
C PHE A 88 -1.12 -6.71 -1.72
N ARG A 89 0.16 -6.48 -1.45
CA ARG A 89 1.27 -6.97 -2.26
C ARG A 89 2.25 -7.75 -1.41
N SER A 90 2.77 -8.83 -1.98
CA SER A 90 3.80 -9.66 -1.35
C SER A 90 5.10 -9.47 -2.10
N SER A 91 6.16 -9.08 -1.38
CA SER A 91 7.51 -9.04 -1.93
C SER A 91 8.17 -10.43 -1.99
N SER A 92 7.49 -11.46 -1.48
CA SER A 92 7.96 -12.85 -1.45
C SER A 92 7.18 -13.74 -2.43
N ALA A 93 6.55 -13.14 -3.45
CA ALA A 93 5.82 -13.87 -4.48
C ALA A 93 6.76 -14.73 -5.33
N VAL A 94 6.29 -15.91 -5.72
CA VAL A 94 7.00 -16.82 -6.63
C VAL A 94 6.61 -16.47 -8.06
N TYR A 95 7.60 -16.19 -8.92
CA TYR A 95 7.39 -15.84 -10.32
C TYR A 95 7.78 -17.03 -11.20
N HIS A 96 6.88 -17.44 -12.10
CA HIS A 96 7.16 -18.42 -13.15
C HIS A 96 7.12 -17.70 -14.49
N ILE A 97 8.28 -17.59 -15.14
CA ILE A 97 8.43 -16.99 -16.46
C ILE A 97 8.56 -18.12 -17.47
N PHE A 98 7.60 -18.22 -18.38
CA PHE A 98 7.66 -19.15 -19.51
C PHE A 98 7.95 -18.34 -20.77
N ILE A 99 9.02 -18.71 -21.47
CA ILE A 99 9.40 -18.08 -22.74
C ILE A 99 9.17 -19.12 -23.83
N GLN A 100 8.23 -18.83 -24.73
CA GLN A 100 8.02 -19.65 -25.92
C GLN A 100 8.92 -19.13 -27.03
N MET A 101 9.76 -20.02 -27.56
CA MET A 101 10.60 -19.73 -28.71
C MET A 101 9.81 -20.00 -30.01
N SER A 102 9.79 -19.03 -30.91
CA SER A 102 9.25 -19.17 -32.26
C SER A 102 10.29 -18.81 -33.32
N ARG A 103 10.01 -19.13 -34.60
CA ARG A 103 10.95 -18.86 -35.69
C ARG A 103 11.09 -17.37 -35.97
N GLU A 104 10.06 -16.60 -35.66
CA GLU A 104 9.97 -15.15 -35.81
C GLU A 104 10.88 -14.41 -34.81
N MET A 105 11.23 -15.03 -33.68
CA MET A 105 12.23 -14.48 -32.75
C MET A 105 13.65 -14.46 -33.32
N TRP A 106 13.89 -15.20 -34.41
CA TRP A 106 15.15 -15.22 -35.13
C TRP A 106 15.20 -14.16 -36.26
N ASN A 107 14.08 -13.52 -36.56
CA ASN A 107 14.05 -12.44 -37.54
C ASN A 107 14.50 -11.15 -36.85
N PHE A 108 15.46 -10.46 -37.45
CA PHE A 108 15.80 -9.10 -37.04
C PHE A 108 14.65 -8.18 -37.46
N ASP A 109 14.17 -7.35 -36.54
CA ASP A 109 13.30 -6.23 -36.91
C ASP A 109 14.11 -5.29 -37.82
N GLU A 110 13.66 -5.11 -39.06
CA GLU A 110 14.18 -4.06 -39.95
C GLU A 110 13.81 -2.71 -39.33
N PHE A 111 14.82 -1.95 -38.88
CA PHE A 111 14.68 -0.57 -38.44
C PHE A 111 14.43 0.38 -39.60
#